data_AF-J6J8I8-F1
#
_entry.id   AF-J6J8I8-F1
#
_cell.length_a   1.000
_cell.length_b   1.000
_cell.length_c   1.000
_cell.angle_alpha   90.00
_cell.angle_beta   90.00
_cell.angle_gamma   90.00
#
_symmetry.space_group_name_H-M   'P 1'
#
loop_
_entity.id
_entity.type
_entity.pdbx_description
1 polymer ?
#
loop_
_entity_poly.entity_id
_entity_poly.type
_entity_poly.pdbx_seq_one_letter_code
_entity_poly.pdbx_strand_id
1 'polypeptide(L)'
;MTDDRTLYDDDILLWSEQQAAVIRALGRRPDLPNDLDIANVAEEIESVGRSELAAVESSIERIFLHLHKLTLEPGAEPARHWRVEIAAFHMQLRRRYAPSMRQRIDLDALWRSTRELTGLACEGTALQDAAESLPASAPVALDDLLGERIDPRTLVERIEVTSRT
;
A
#
# COMPACT_ATOMS: atom_id res chain seq x y z
N MET A 1 -16.32 -20.71 14.60
CA MET A 1 -15.86 -21.29 13.32
C MET A 1 -16.25 -20.31 12.24
N THR A 2 -15.31 -19.44 11.86
CA THR A 2 -15.43 -18.65 10.63
C THR A 2 -15.32 -19.65 9.48
N ASP A 3 -16.21 -19.59 8.49
CA ASP A 3 -16.16 -20.47 7.33
C ASP A 3 -14.91 -20.09 6.52
N ASP A 4 -13.93 -20.99 6.35
CA ASP A 4 -12.68 -20.70 5.64
C ASP A 4 -12.91 -20.16 4.21
N ARG A 5 -14.06 -20.45 3.60
CA ARG A 5 -14.47 -19.84 2.31
C ARG A 5 -14.67 -18.33 2.43
N THR A 6 -15.25 -17.85 3.53
CA THR A 6 -15.41 -16.41 3.77
C THR A 6 -14.07 -15.74 4.00
N LEU A 7 -13.13 -16.38 4.69
CA LEU A 7 -11.83 -15.78 4.96
C LEU A 7 -10.92 -15.74 3.71
N TYR A 8 -10.97 -16.77 2.86
CA TYR A 8 -10.23 -16.76 1.59
C TYR A 8 -10.65 -15.59 0.69
N ASP A 9 -11.96 -15.35 0.58
CA ASP A 9 -12.51 -14.30 -0.27
C ASP A 9 -12.42 -12.90 0.36
N ASP A 10 -12.60 -12.78 1.69
CA ASP A 10 -12.70 -11.49 2.40
C ASP A 10 -11.36 -11.00 2.98
N ASP A 11 -10.44 -11.92 3.33
CA ASP A 11 -9.19 -11.58 3.99
C ASP A 11 -8.04 -12.55 3.63
N ILE A 12 -7.54 -12.41 2.40
CA ILE A 12 -6.49 -13.27 1.84
C ILE A 12 -5.20 -13.28 2.67
N LEU A 13 -4.85 -12.16 3.31
CA LEU A 13 -3.67 -12.07 4.15
C LEU A 13 -3.83 -12.96 5.38
N LEU A 14 -4.91 -12.76 6.15
CA LEU A 14 -5.15 -13.56 7.35
C LEU A 14 -5.36 -15.04 7.02
N TRP A 15 -6.06 -15.34 5.92
CA TRP A 15 -6.24 -16.70 5.44
C TRP A 15 -4.90 -17.38 5.16
N SER A 16 -4.01 -16.74 4.40
CA SER A 16 -2.72 -17.32 4.01
C SER A 16 -1.83 -17.63 5.20
N GLU A 17 -1.77 -16.74 6.20
CA GLU A 17 -1.03 -16.92 7.44
C GLU A 17 -1.58 -18.12 8.24
N GLN A 18 -2.91 -18.23 8.35
CA GLN A 18 -3.56 -19.32 9.07
C GLN A 18 -3.32 -20.67 8.39
N GLN A 19 -3.46 -20.74 7.06
CA GLN A 19 -3.24 -21.98 6.32
C GLN A 19 -1.79 -22.43 6.38
N ALA A 20 -0.83 -21.51 6.23
CA ALA A 20 0.58 -21.84 6.40
C ALA A 20 0.89 -22.39 7.81
N ALA A 21 0.29 -21.81 8.85
CA ALA A 21 0.43 -22.32 10.22
C ALA A 21 -0.15 -23.73 10.39
N VAL A 22 -1.32 -24.02 9.81
CA VAL A 22 -1.93 -25.35 9.82
C VAL A 22 -1.06 -26.36 9.08
N ILE A 23 -0.54 -26.01 7.91
CA ILE A 23 0.33 -26.89 7.10
C ILE A 23 1.62 -27.22 7.87
N ARG A 24 2.26 -26.23 8.51
CA ARG A 24 3.44 -26.45 9.38
C ARG A 24 3.13 -27.37 10.56
N ALA A 25 1.94 -27.23 11.17
CA ALA A 25 1.51 -28.09 12.26
C ALA A 25 1.28 -29.54 11.78
N LEU A 26 0.68 -29.72 10.59
CA LEU A 26 0.49 -31.02 9.97
C LEU A 26 1.81 -31.72 9.69
N GLY A 27 2.85 -31.00 9.25
CA GLY A 27 4.18 -31.56 9.00
C GLY A 27 4.86 -32.26 10.18
N ARG A 28 4.34 -32.10 11.39
CA ARG A 28 4.82 -32.82 12.59
C ARG A 28 4.25 -34.23 12.71
N ARG A 29 3.28 -34.58 11.86
CA ARG A 29 2.67 -35.90 11.84
C ARG A 29 3.61 -36.93 11.21
N PRO A 30 3.75 -38.13 11.82
CA PRO A 30 4.66 -39.16 11.32
C PRO A 30 4.13 -39.91 10.09
N ASP A 31 2.85 -39.76 9.75
CA ASP A 31 2.16 -40.51 8.69
C ASP A 31 2.05 -39.76 7.35
N LEU A 32 2.69 -38.60 7.23
CA LEU A 32 2.72 -37.85 5.97
C LEU A 32 3.75 -38.43 4.98
N PRO A 33 3.48 -38.36 3.65
CA PRO A 33 4.45 -38.74 2.65
C PRO A 33 5.73 -37.89 2.73
N ASN A 34 6.90 -38.54 2.67
CA ASN A 34 8.20 -37.84 2.69
C ASN A 34 8.42 -36.90 1.49
N ASP A 35 7.73 -37.14 0.37
CA ASP A 35 7.85 -36.34 -0.86
C ASP A 35 7.11 -35.00 -0.77
N LEU A 36 6.25 -34.80 0.24
CA LEU A 36 5.56 -33.53 0.45
C LEU A 36 6.48 -32.57 1.24
N ASP A 37 7.02 -31.58 0.55
CA ASP A 37 7.82 -30.52 1.15
C ASP A 37 6.94 -29.51 1.90
N ILE A 38 6.53 -29.90 3.10
CA ILE A 38 5.65 -29.12 3.98
C ILE A 38 6.21 -27.71 4.23
N ALA A 39 7.53 -27.58 4.36
CA ALA A 39 8.16 -26.31 4.67
C ALA A 39 7.96 -25.32 3.51
N ASN A 40 8.30 -25.72 2.29
CA ASN A 40 8.15 -24.87 1.11
C ASN A 40 6.68 -24.63 0.75
N VAL A 41 5.80 -25.64 0.89
CA VAL A 41 4.37 -25.45 0.61
C VAL A 41 3.74 -24.44 1.57
N ALA A 42 4.04 -24.50 2.87
CA ALA A 42 3.55 -23.50 3.82
C ALA A 42 4.06 -22.10 3.49
N GLU A 43 5.34 -21.99 3.11
CA GLU A 43 5.95 -20.71 2.74
C GLU A 43 5.30 -20.10 1.50
N GLU A 44 5.05 -20.90 0.46
CA GLU A 44 4.38 -20.43 -0.76
C GLU A 44 2.92 -20.02 -0.51
N ILE A 45 2.22 -20.67 0.42
CA ILE A 45 0.88 -20.22 0.80
C ILE A 45 0.95 -18.88 1.54
N GLU A 46 1.84 -18.73 2.52
CA GLU A 46 2.03 -17.46 3.26
C GLU A 46 2.49 -16.32 2.33
N SER A 47 3.28 -16.64 1.30
CA SER A 47 3.77 -15.66 0.33
C SER A 47 2.65 -14.97 -0.46
N VAL A 48 1.50 -15.64 -0.65
CA VAL A 48 0.32 -15.07 -1.31
C VAL A 48 -0.17 -13.83 -0.57
N GLY A 49 -0.40 -13.93 0.74
CA GLY A 49 -0.87 -12.79 1.54
C GLY A 49 0.16 -11.66 1.61
N ARG A 50 1.45 -12.01 1.79
CA ARG A 50 2.53 -11.00 1.80
C ARG A 50 2.62 -10.25 0.47
N SER A 51 2.41 -10.93 -0.65
CA SER A 51 2.44 -10.32 -1.98
C SER A 51 1.26 -9.37 -2.20
N GLU A 52 0.06 -9.73 -1.74
CA GLU A 52 -1.11 -8.84 -1.81
C GLU A 52 -0.95 -7.60 -0.92
N LEU A 53 -0.38 -7.75 0.29
CA LEU A 53 -0.03 -6.62 1.15
C LEU A 53 0.97 -5.69 0.46
N ALA A 54 2.05 -6.23 -0.10
CA ALA A 54 3.06 -5.44 -0.82
C ALA A 54 2.46 -4.72 -2.04
N ALA A 55 1.51 -5.34 -2.74
CA ALA A 55 0.81 -4.70 -3.87
C ALA A 55 -0.09 -3.53 -3.41
N VAL A 56 -0.72 -3.65 -2.24
CA VAL A 56 -1.49 -2.59 -1.60
C VAL A 56 -0.58 -1.42 -1.19
N GLU A 57 0.54 -1.71 -0.53
CA GLU A 57 1.54 -0.70 -0.14
C GLU A 57 2.10 0.02 -1.37
N SER A 58 2.47 -0.71 -2.42
CA SER A 58 2.95 -0.12 -3.68
C SER A 58 1.91 0.78 -4.33
N SER A 59 0.63 0.41 -4.28
CA SER A 59 -0.45 1.26 -4.80
C SER A 59 -0.55 2.58 -4.02
N ILE A 60 -0.40 2.54 -2.69
CA ILE A 60 -0.37 3.71 -1.82
C ILE A 60 0.84 4.60 -2.14
N GLU A 61 2.03 4.01 -2.27
CA GLU A 61 3.25 4.76 -2.61
C GLU A 61 3.10 5.51 -3.94
N ARG A 62 2.52 4.85 -4.95
CA ARG A 62 2.28 5.47 -6.25
C ARG A 62 1.26 6.60 -6.16
N ILE A 63 0.21 6.45 -5.36
CA ILE A 63 -0.73 7.54 -5.08
C ILE A 63 0.02 8.72 -4.46
N PHE A 64 0.85 8.49 -3.44
CA PHE A 64 1.65 9.54 -2.81
C PHE A 64 2.57 10.24 -3.81
N LEU A 65 3.33 9.52 -4.63
CA LEU A 65 4.19 10.11 -5.66
C LEU A 65 3.43 11.03 -6.62
N HIS A 66 2.20 10.69 -7.01
CA HIS A 66 1.39 11.58 -7.85
C HIS A 66 0.77 12.75 -7.08
N LEU A 67 0.43 12.57 -5.80
CA LEU A 67 0.01 13.68 -4.95
C LEU A 67 1.15 14.68 -4.72
N HIS A 68 2.37 14.21 -4.51
CA HIS A 68 3.58 15.04 -4.44
C HIS A 68 3.73 15.86 -5.72
N LYS A 69 3.71 15.20 -6.90
CA LYS A 69 3.78 15.89 -8.20
C LYS A 69 2.69 16.95 -8.40
N LEU A 70 1.44 16.63 -8.02
CA LEU A 70 0.33 17.58 -8.12
C LEU A 70 0.46 18.76 -7.15
N THR A 71 1.08 18.55 -5.99
CA THR A 71 1.34 19.59 -4.98
C THR A 71 2.46 20.52 -5.46
N LEU A 72 3.54 19.96 -6.00
CA LEU A 72 4.71 20.73 -6.45
C LEU A 72 4.44 21.49 -7.74
N GLU A 73 3.69 20.90 -8.67
CA GLU A 73 3.42 21.48 -9.99
C GLU A 73 1.95 21.32 -10.42
N PRO A 74 1.01 22.01 -9.77
CA PRO A 74 -0.42 21.85 -10.04
C PRO A 74 -0.83 22.25 -11.47
N GLY A 75 -0.04 23.12 -12.11
CA GLY A 75 -0.24 23.61 -13.48
C GLY A 75 0.53 22.84 -14.57
N ALA A 76 1.24 21.76 -14.23
CA ALA A 76 1.99 20.98 -15.21
C ALA A 76 1.07 20.36 -16.28
N GLU A 77 1.56 20.30 -17.53
CA GLU A 77 0.86 19.63 -18.64
C GLU A 77 0.39 18.19 -18.28
N PRO A 78 1.23 17.33 -17.65
CA PRO A 78 0.81 15.99 -17.24
C PRO A 78 -0.11 15.93 -16.00
N ALA A 79 -0.51 17.05 -15.37
CA ALA A 79 -1.32 17.03 -14.16
C ALA A 79 -2.67 16.31 -14.33
N ARG A 80 -3.25 16.33 -15.54
CA ARG A 80 -4.45 15.54 -15.84
C ARG A 80 -4.16 14.04 -15.83
N HIS A 81 -3.02 13.62 -16.40
CA HIS A 81 -2.61 12.22 -16.44
C HIS A 81 -2.35 11.68 -15.04
N TRP A 82 -1.65 12.41 -14.18
CA TRP A 82 -1.39 11.99 -12.80
C TRP A 82 -2.67 11.76 -11.99
N ARG A 83 -3.71 12.57 -12.20
CA ARG A 83 -5.03 12.33 -11.56
C ARG A 83 -5.69 11.03 -12.04
N VAL A 84 -5.53 10.68 -13.31
CA VAL A 84 -6.01 9.40 -13.86
C VAL A 84 -5.22 8.23 -13.26
N GLU A 85 -3.91 8.37 -13.12
CA GLU A 85 -3.05 7.37 -12.49
C GLU A 85 -3.41 7.16 -11.01
N ILE A 86 -3.66 8.23 -10.24
CA ILE A 86 -4.17 8.11 -8.86
C ILE A 86 -5.46 7.31 -8.82
N ALA A 87 -6.43 7.59 -9.70
CA ALA A 87 -7.67 6.83 -9.75
C ALA A 87 -7.44 5.34 -10.08
N ALA A 88 -6.49 5.04 -10.96
CA ALA A 88 -6.13 3.66 -11.31
C ALA A 88 -5.49 2.90 -10.13
N PHE A 89 -4.52 3.52 -9.42
CA PHE A 89 -3.91 2.90 -8.24
C PHE A 89 -4.89 2.77 -7.08
N HIS A 90 -5.80 3.75 -6.92
CA HIS A 90 -6.88 3.67 -5.94
C HIS A 90 -7.81 2.48 -6.23
N MET A 91 -8.17 2.22 -7.49
CA MET A 91 -8.94 1.02 -7.85
C MET A 91 -8.18 -0.27 -7.51
N GLN A 92 -6.87 -0.32 -7.76
CA GLN A 92 -6.04 -1.48 -7.44
C GLN A 92 -5.91 -1.71 -5.94
N LEU A 93 -5.68 -0.64 -5.18
CA LEU A 93 -5.66 -0.62 -3.72
C LEU A 93 -6.96 -1.19 -3.15
N ARG A 94 -8.10 -0.62 -3.54
CA ARG A 94 -9.42 -1.06 -3.03
C ARG A 94 -9.77 -2.49 -3.38
N ARG A 95 -9.32 -2.98 -4.54
CA ARG A 95 -9.59 -4.35 -4.98
C ARG A 95 -8.82 -5.39 -4.16
N ARG A 96 -7.61 -5.05 -3.70
CA ARG A 96 -6.70 -6.00 -3.01
C ARG A 96 -6.70 -5.85 -1.50
N TYR A 97 -7.15 -4.71 -1.00
CA TYR A 97 -7.18 -4.45 0.42
C TYR A 97 -8.05 -5.47 1.16
N ALA A 98 -7.47 -6.06 2.20
CA ALA A 98 -8.14 -6.91 3.17
C ALA A 98 -8.12 -6.27 4.57
N PRO A 99 -9.12 -6.51 5.44
CA PRO A 99 -9.20 -5.90 6.76
C PRO A 99 -7.94 -6.08 7.62
N SER A 100 -7.34 -7.28 7.64
CA SER A 100 -6.12 -7.56 8.42
C SER A 100 -4.90 -6.74 7.99
N MET A 101 -4.87 -6.24 6.74
CA MET A 101 -3.78 -5.39 6.25
C MET A 101 -3.71 -4.05 6.98
N ARG A 102 -4.83 -3.56 7.55
CA ARG A 102 -4.88 -2.26 8.24
C ARG A 102 -3.78 -2.07 9.26
N GLN A 103 -3.51 -3.10 10.06
CA GLN A 103 -2.53 -3.03 11.15
C GLN A 103 -1.09 -3.25 10.67
N ARG A 104 -0.92 -3.67 9.40
CA ARG A 104 0.38 -3.94 8.79
C ARG A 104 0.89 -2.78 7.93
N ILE A 105 -0.01 -1.92 7.45
CA ILE A 105 0.34 -0.75 6.64
C ILE A 105 0.83 0.39 7.55
N ASP A 106 2.12 0.70 7.46
CA ASP A 106 2.71 1.89 8.07
C ASP A 106 2.67 3.06 7.07
N LEU A 107 1.61 3.86 7.16
CA LEU A 107 1.36 4.95 6.23
C LEU A 107 2.43 6.05 6.27
N ASP A 108 2.98 6.31 7.47
CA ASP A 108 4.03 7.30 7.65
C ASP A 108 5.36 6.82 7.06
N ALA A 109 5.65 5.52 7.12
CA ALA A 109 6.79 4.94 6.43
C ALA A 109 6.67 5.07 4.91
N LEU A 110 5.53 4.69 4.33
CA LEU A 110 5.30 4.84 2.88
C LEU A 110 5.40 6.31 2.43
N TRP A 111 4.86 7.22 3.24
CA TRP A 111 4.96 8.65 3.00
C TRP A 111 6.41 9.14 3.03
N ARG A 112 7.19 8.79 4.07
CA ARG A 112 8.60 9.16 4.19
C ARG A 112 9.43 8.65 3.02
N SER A 113 9.26 7.39 2.63
CA SER A 113 9.98 6.79 1.50
C SER A 113 9.66 7.52 0.18
N THR A 114 8.38 7.82 -0.08
CA THR A 114 7.99 8.54 -1.31
C THR A 114 8.39 10.01 -1.30
N ARG A 115 8.42 10.66 -0.12
CA ARG A 115 8.96 12.01 0.05
C ARG A 115 10.46 12.04 -0.24
N GLU A 116 11.24 11.07 0.24
CA GLU A 116 12.68 10.95 -0.06
C GLU A 116 12.92 10.79 -1.57
N LEU A 117 12.18 9.89 -2.23
CA LEU A 117 12.24 9.72 -3.69
C LEU A 117 11.88 11.01 -4.44
N THR A 118 10.88 11.76 -3.95
CA THR A 118 10.49 13.06 -4.53
C THR A 118 11.60 14.09 -4.35
N GLY A 119 12.21 14.17 -3.17
CA GLY A 119 13.35 15.05 -2.91
C GLY A 119 14.52 14.78 -3.86
N LEU A 120 14.89 13.51 -4.04
CA LEU A 120 15.93 13.11 -5.01
C LEU A 120 15.56 13.48 -6.44
N ALA A 121 14.30 13.32 -6.84
CA ALA A 121 13.85 13.68 -8.19
C ALA A 121 13.86 15.20 -8.44
N CYS A 122 13.75 16.01 -7.39
CA CYS A 122 13.74 17.47 -7.47
C CYS A 122 15.09 18.12 -7.17
N GLU A 123 16.12 17.34 -6.79
CA GLU A 123 17.46 17.84 -6.46
C GLU A 123 18.05 18.66 -7.64
N GLY A 124 18.49 19.88 -7.35
CA GLY A 124 19.06 20.80 -8.34
C GLY A 124 18.04 21.43 -9.30
N THR A 125 16.74 21.16 -9.12
CA THR A 125 15.66 21.79 -9.90
C THR A 125 15.07 22.98 -9.15
N ALA A 126 14.25 23.79 -9.84
CA ALA A 126 13.49 24.88 -9.21
C ALA A 126 12.45 24.40 -8.17
N LEU A 127 12.18 23.10 -8.08
CA LEU A 127 11.21 22.50 -7.17
C LEU A 127 11.84 21.95 -5.88
N GLN A 128 13.16 22.01 -5.73
CA GLN A 128 13.86 21.42 -4.59
C GLN A 128 13.31 21.93 -3.25
N ASP A 129 13.26 23.25 -3.04
CA ASP A 129 12.76 23.85 -1.81
C ASP A 129 11.30 23.45 -1.52
N ALA A 130 10.48 23.37 -2.57
CA ALA A 130 9.08 22.95 -2.44
C ALA A 130 8.97 21.47 -2.06
N ALA A 131 9.81 20.59 -2.63
CA ALA A 131 9.86 19.18 -2.25
C ALA A 131 10.35 18.98 -0.80
N GLU A 132 11.32 19.78 -0.37
CA GLU A 132 11.80 19.77 1.01
C GLU A 132 10.72 20.24 2.01
N SER A 133 9.81 21.12 1.59
CA SER A 133 8.67 21.60 2.40
C SER A 133 7.52 20.61 2.55
N LEU A 134 7.56 19.45 1.88
CA LEU A 134 6.54 18.41 2.07
C LEU A 134 6.55 17.91 3.53
N PRO A 135 5.38 17.61 4.13
CA PRO A 135 5.28 17.19 5.53
C PRO A 135 6.16 15.99 5.87
N ALA A 136 6.69 15.95 7.09
CA ALA A 136 7.56 14.84 7.55
C ALA A 136 6.80 13.52 7.80
N SER A 137 5.49 13.59 8.06
CA SER A 137 4.58 12.46 8.25
C SER A 137 3.41 12.58 7.28
N ALA A 138 2.66 11.48 7.06
CA ALA A 138 1.54 11.46 6.14
C ALA A 138 0.45 12.44 6.62
N PRO A 139 0.09 13.48 5.83
CA PRO A 139 -0.99 14.38 6.18
C PRO A 139 -2.39 13.79 5.89
N VAL A 140 -2.44 12.58 5.35
CA VAL A 140 -3.65 11.85 4.97
C VAL A 140 -3.76 10.58 5.79
N ALA A 141 -4.98 10.16 6.12
CA ALA A 141 -5.24 8.91 6.82
C ALA A 141 -5.49 7.77 5.81
N LEU A 142 -5.32 6.52 6.26
CA LEU A 142 -5.60 5.36 5.42
C LEU A 142 -7.08 5.33 4.95
N ASP A 143 -8.00 5.81 5.78
CA ASP A 143 -9.43 5.89 5.42
C ASP A 143 -9.71 6.86 4.26
N ASP A 144 -8.90 7.90 4.09
CA ASP A 144 -9.01 8.79 2.92
C ASP A 144 -8.67 8.04 1.62
N LEU A 145 -7.77 7.05 1.69
CA LEU A 145 -7.32 6.23 0.55
C LEU A 145 -8.19 5.00 0.30
N LEU A 146 -8.94 4.55 1.31
CA LEU A 146 -9.83 3.37 1.20
C LEU A 146 -11.29 3.74 0.93
N GLY A 147 -11.62 5.04 0.96
CA GLY A 147 -12.96 5.56 0.69
C GLY A 147 -13.53 5.11 -0.66
N GLU A 148 -14.85 5.21 -0.82
CA GLU A 148 -15.49 4.76 -2.07
C GLU A 148 -14.90 5.48 -3.30
N ARG A 149 -14.55 6.75 -3.13
CA ARG A 149 -13.95 7.60 -4.15
C ARG A 149 -12.75 8.31 -3.54
N ILE A 150 -11.70 8.46 -4.35
CA ILE A 150 -10.56 9.31 -4.03
C ILE A 150 -10.76 10.68 -4.69
N ASP A 151 -10.51 11.75 -3.94
CA ASP A 151 -10.49 13.11 -4.45
C ASP A 151 -9.07 13.68 -4.35
N PRO A 152 -8.27 13.62 -5.43
CA PRO A 152 -6.90 14.13 -5.42
C PRO A 152 -6.81 15.61 -5.07
N ARG A 153 -7.85 16.42 -5.36
CA ARG A 153 -7.82 17.86 -5.06
C ARG A 153 -7.83 18.09 -3.55
N THR A 154 -8.79 17.49 -2.86
CA THR A 154 -8.91 17.61 -1.40
C THR A 154 -7.65 17.10 -0.68
N LEU A 155 -7.03 16.03 -1.19
CA LEU A 155 -5.79 15.50 -0.61
C LEU A 155 -4.60 16.45 -0.83
N VAL A 156 -4.46 17.03 -2.03
CA VAL A 156 -3.42 18.04 -2.32
C VAL A 156 -3.59 19.28 -1.44
N GLU A 157 -4.81 19.82 -1.32
CA GLU A 157 -5.09 20.97 -0.45
C GLU A 157 -4.68 20.70 1.01
N ARG A 158 -4.90 19.48 1.50
CA ARG A 158 -4.49 19.07 2.85
C ARG A 158 -2.97 18.99 3.00
N ILE A 159 -2.26 18.49 1.99
CA ILE A 159 -0.79 18.46 1.96
C ILE A 159 -0.26 19.90 2.01
N GLU A 160 -0.78 20.80 1.15
CA GLU A 160 -0.38 22.20 1.09
C GLU A 160 -0.62 22.97 2.40
N VAL A 161 -1.72 22.69 3.11
CA VAL A 161 -1.99 23.29 4.43
C VAL A 161 -0.96 22.79 5.45
N THR A 162 -0.65 21.50 5.43
CA THR A 162 0.30 20.89 6.38
C THR A 162 1.74 21.35 6.12
N SER A 163 2.14 21.54 4.86
CA SER A 163 3.47 22.09 4.49
C SER A 163 3.73 23.50 5.00
N ARG A 164 2.69 24.27 5.31
CA ARG A 164 2.79 25.67 5.76
C ARG A 164 2.80 25.84 7.28
N THR A 165 2.58 24.75 8.03
CA THR A 165 2.48 24.74 9.49
C THR A 165 3.78 24.27 10.10
#